data_AF-A0ABD7Q1X7-F1
#
_entry.id   AF-A0ABD7Q1X7-F1
#
_cell.length_a   1.000
_cell.length_b   1.000
_cell.length_c   1.000
_cell.angle_alpha   90.00
_cell.angle_beta   90.00
_cell.angle_gamma   90.00
#
_symmetry.space_group_name_H-M   'P 1'
#
loop_
_entity.id
_entity.type
_entity.pdbx_description
1 polymer ?
#
loop_
_entity_poly.entity_id
_entity_poly.type
_entity_poly.pdbx_seq_one_letter_code
_entity_poly.pdbx_strand_id
1 'polypeptide(L)'
;MRVLMVIASVLLGALLFQSWRLDRAHNTVSQQGKDLKQAQQSVADKNNQLMAINVMAQANDRYQVRLQQQAEALSAALTTKDKRIKELINENAELKSWADTPLPADISRLQQRPAIVGAAGYHAYLSDSDALPAPRQSAKD
;
A
#
# COMPACT_ATOMS: atom_id res chain seq x y z
N MET A 1 52.46 43.65 74.50
CA MET A 1 52.11 44.52 73.35
C MET A 1 52.52 43.90 72.01
N ARG A 2 53.83 43.70 71.72
CA ARG A 2 54.28 43.19 70.41
C ARG A 2 53.71 41.82 70.00
N VAL A 3 53.67 40.85 70.92
CA VAL A 3 53.14 39.50 70.65
C VAL A 3 51.64 39.51 70.34
N LEU A 4 50.86 40.35 71.04
CA LEU A 4 49.42 40.50 70.80
C LEU A 4 49.14 41.10 69.41
N MET A 5 49.94 42.07 68.96
CA MET A 5 49.83 42.62 67.61
C MET A 5 50.13 41.57 66.53
N VAL A 6 51.14 40.73 66.74
CA VAL A 6 51.48 39.66 65.77
C VAL A 6 50.33 38.65 65.68
N ILE A 7 49.76 38.24 66.81
CA ILE A 7 48.62 37.30 66.83
C ILE A 7 47.39 37.91 66.16
N ALA A 8 47.09 39.19 66.43
CA ALA A 8 45.97 39.89 65.79
C ALA A 8 46.15 40.00 64.27
N SER A 9 47.36 40.29 63.80
CA SER A 9 47.67 40.35 62.36
C SER A 9 47.54 39.00 61.67
N VAL A 10 47.96 37.92 62.34
CA VAL A 10 47.81 36.55 61.81
C VAL A 10 46.35 36.15 61.73
N LEU A 11 45.54 36.48 62.75
CA LEU A 11 44.10 36.23 62.75
C LEU A 11 43.39 36.99 61.63
N LEU A 12 43.74 38.27 61.42
CA LEU A 12 43.22 39.07 60.31
C LEU A 12 43.59 38.48 58.94
N GLY A 13 44.85 38.06 58.76
CA GLY A 13 45.30 37.40 57.53
C GLY A 13 44.55 36.10 57.26
N ALA A 14 44.32 35.28 58.29
CA ALA A 14 43.55 34.04 58.18
C ALA A 14 42.09 34.28 57.78
N LEU A 15 41.43 35.30 58.34
CA LEU A 15 40.04 35.66 58.01
C LEU A 15 39.88 36.16 56.57
N LEU A 16 40.84 36.96 56.10
CA LEU A 16 40.86 37.44 54.71
C LEU A 16 41.10 36.29 53.72
N PHE A 17 41.99 35.37 54.05
CA PHE A 17 42.25 34.18 53.23
C PHE A 17 41.03 33.25 53.16
N GLN A 18 40.34 33.05 54.30
CA GLN A 18 39.13 32.25 54.38
C GLN A 18 38.00 32.85 53.54
N SER A 19 37.80 34.18 53.62
CA SER A 19 36.78 34.90 52.84
C SER A 19 37.06 34.78 51.34
N TRP A 20 38.31 35.02 50.93
CA TRP A 20 38.69 34.94 49.52
C TRP A 20 38.55 33.52 48.94
N ARG A 21 38.86 32.48 49.73
CA ARG A 21 38.66 31.08 49.31
C ARG A 21 37.18 30.74 49.18
N LEU A 22 36.32 31.28 50.05
CA LEU A 22 34.88 31.06 50.01
C LEU A 22 34.24 31.75 48.81
N ASP A 23 34.64 32.99 48.51
CA ASP A 23 34.20 33.73 47.32
C ASP A 23 34.59 33.02 46.02
N ARG A 24 35.80 32.43 45.98
CA ARG A 24 36.25 31.62 44.83
C ARG A 24 35.44 30.34 44.65
N ALA A 25 35.08 29.66 45.74
CA ALA A 25 34.26 28.45 45.72
C ALA A 25 32.79 28.76 45.34
N HIS A 26 32.26 29.90 45.78
CA HIS A 26 30.92 30.32 45.38
C HIS A 26 30.82 30.65 43.89
N ASN A 27 31.85 31.27 43.32
CA ASN A 27 31.86 31.60 41.90
C ASN A 27 31.85 30.34 41.01
N THR A 28 32.58 29.28 41.36
CA THR A 28 32.60 28.04 40.57
C THR A 28 31.29 27.26 40.65
N VAL A 29 30.67 27.16 41.83
CA VAL A 29 29.36 26.51 42.00
C VAL A 29 28.26 27.27 41.25
N SER A 30 28.32 28.61 41.25
CA SER A 30 27.35 29.43 40.50
C SER A 30 27.48 29.26 38.98
N GLN A 31 28.72 29.13 38.47
CA GLN A 31 28.99 28.88 37.05
C GLN A 31 28.53 27.48 36.64
N GLN A 32 28.89 26.45 37.42
CA GLN A 32 28.44 25.08 37.18
C GLN A 32 26.91 24.97 37.20
N GLY A 33 26.23 25.69 38.10
CA GLY A 33 24.76 25.73 38.13
C GLY A 33 24.13 26.37 36.88
N LYS A 34 24.78 27.37 36.28
CA LYS A 34 24.35 27.99 35.02
C LYS A 34 24.59 27.05 33.85
N ASP A 35 25.77 26.44 33.78
CA ASP A 35 26.13 25.49 32.72
C ASP A 35 25.22 24.27 32.75
N LEU A 36 24.89 23.75 33.95
CA LEU A 36 23.96 22.64 34.12
C LEU A 36 22.56 23.01 33.62
N LYS A 37 22.06 24.20 33.98
CA LYS A 37 20.75 24.68 33.49
C LYS A 37 20.75 24.84 31.97
N GLN A 38 21.81 25.39 31.40
CA GLN A 38 21.94 25.57 29.95
C GLN A 38 22.03 24.22 29.23
N ALA A 39 22.77 23.26 29.77
CA ALA A 39 22.83 21.90 29.25
C ALA A 39 21.45 21.22 29.33
N GLN A 40 20.73 21.38 30.44
CA GLN A 40 19.39 20.82 30.62
C GLN A 40 18.38 21.44 29.64
N GLN A 41 18.43 22.75 29.42
CA GLN A 41 17.63 23.43 28.38
C GLN A 41 17.98 22.92 26.99
N SER A 42 19.27 22.82 26.66
CA SER A 42 19.71 22.28 25.36
C SER A 42 19.23 20.85 25.12
N VAL A 43 19.25 20.00 26.15
CA VAL A 43 18.72 18.63 26.08
C VAL A 43 17.21 18.65 25.88
N ALA A 44 16.48 19.50 26.61
CA ALA A 44 15.04 19.64 26.46
C ALA A 44 14.65 20.10 25.04
N ASP A 45 15.36 21.10 24.51
CA ASP A 45 15.14 21.61 23.15
C ASP A 45 15.41 20.54 22.10
N LYS A 46 16.53 19.81 22.23
CA LYS A 46 16.85 18.68 21.34
C LYS A 46 15.81 17.58 21.43
N ASN A 47 15.31 17.26 22.62
CA ASN A 47 14.27 16.25 22.78
C ASN A 47 12.96 16.68 22.10
N ASN A 48 12.57 17.95 22.22
CA ASN A 48 11.41 18.50 21.52
C ASN A 48 11.57 18.42 20.00
N GLN A 49 12.76 18.75 19.48
CA GLN A 49 13.07 18.62 18.05
C GLN A 49 13.00 17.16 17.59
N LEU A 50 13.57 16.22 18.35
CA LEU A 50 13.50 14.79 18.05
C LEU A 50 12.05 14.29 18.06
N MET A 51 11.23 14.71 19.04
CA MET A 51 9.81 14.39 19.06
C MET A 51 9.10 14.91 17.80
N ALA A 52 9.35 16.15 17.39
CA ALA A 52 8.76 16.73 16.19
C ALA A 52 9.16 15.95 14.92
N ILE A 53 10.45 15.63 14.78
CA ILE A 53 10.96 14.82 13.65
C ILE A 53 10.33 13.43 13.66
N ASN A 54 10.21 12.79 14.82
CA ASN A 54 9.61 11.47 14.93
C ASN A 54 8.12 11.47 14.54
N VAL A 55 7.36 12.49 14.94
CA VAL A 55 5.95 12.63 14.50
C VAL A 55 5.87 12.81 12.99
N MET A 56 6.73 13.63 12.39
CA MET A 56 6.79 13.82 10.94
C MET A 56 7.20 12.54 10.20
N ALA A 57 8.20 11.82 10.72
CA ALA A 57 8.64 10.53 10.17
C ALA A 57 7.51 9.49 10.23
N GLN A 58 6.84 9.37 11.37
CA GLN A 58 5.70 8.45 11.51
C GLN A 58 4.55 8.80 10.56
N ALA A 59 4.27 10.09 10.38
CA ALA A 59 3.27 10.52 9.41
C ALA A 59 3.69 10.14 7.97
N ASN A 60 4.95 10.41 7.61
CA ASN A 60 5.51 10.08 6.30
C ASN A 60 5.47 8.57 6.03
N ASP A 61 5.87 7.73 7.00
CA ASP A 61 5.83 6.27 6.87
C ASP A 61 4.40 5.78 6.59
N ARG A 62 3.40 6.34 7.30
CA ARG A 62 1.98 6.02 7.04
C ARG A 62 1.53 6.46 5.65
N TYR A 63 1.99 7.61 5.16
CA TYR A 63 1.71 8.05 3.79
C TYR A 63 2.36 7.14 2.75
N GLN A 64 3.61 6.73 2.96
CA GLN A 64 4.33 5.81 2.07
C GLN A 64 3.66 4.43 2.03
N VAL A 65 3.30 3.86 3.18
CA VAL A 65 2.57 2.59 3.25
C VAL A 65 1.24 2.69 2.51
N ARG A 66 0.46 3.76 2.71
CA ARG A 66 -0.79 3.96 1.97
C ARG A 66 -0.57 4.15 0.47
N LEU A 67 0.50 4.81 0.05
CA LEU A 67 0.82 4.98 -1.35
C LEU A 67 1.18 3.63 -2.00
N GLN A 68 1.99 2.83 -1.31
CA GLN A 68 2.35 1.49 -1.77
C GLN A 68 1.12 0.59 -1.87
N GLN A 69 0.25 0.56 -0.85
CA GLN A 69 -0.99 -0.20 -0.88
C GLN A 69 -1.90 0.21 -2.04
N GLN A 70 -2.00 1.52 -2.32
CA GLN A 70 -2.77 2.02 -3.47
C GLN A 70 -2.14 1.61 -4.80
N ALA A 71 -0.81 1.68 -4.91
CA ALA A 71 -0.10 1.25 -6.11
C ALA A 71 -0.27 -0.25 -6.37
N GLU A 72 -0.17 -1.08 -5.32
CA GLU A 72 -0.41 -2.52 -5.39
C GLU A 72 -1.86 -2.83 -5.79
N ALA A 73 -2.84 -2.17 -5.17
CA ALA A 73 -4.25 -2.33 -5.52
C ALA A 73 -4.55 -1.91 -6.96
N LEU A 74 -3.95 -0.80 -7.43
CA LEU A 74 -4.10 -0.34 -8.81
C LEU A 74 -3.46 -1.33 -9.79
N SER A 75 -2.26 -1.82 -9.49
CA SER A 75 -1.56 -2.84 -10.30
C SER A 75 -2.38 -4.13 -10.42
N ALA A 76 -2.97 -4.59 -9.31
CA ALA A 76 -3.85 -5.76 -9.30
C ALA A 76 -5.13 -5.52 -10.13
N ALA A 77 -5.72 -4.33 -10.04
CA ALA A 77 -6.89 -3.95 -10.83
C ALA A 77 -6.56 -3.88 -12.33
N LEU A 78 -5.42 -3.31 -12.70
CA LEU A 78 -4.94 -3.26 -14.09
C LEU A 78 -4.71 -4.67 -14.65
N THR A 79 -4.04 -5.54 -13.89
CA THR A 79 -3.80 -6.93 -14.29
C THR A 79 -5.12 -7.68 -14.51
N THR A 80 -6.12 -7.45 -13.65
CA THR A 80 -7.46 -8.04 -13.80
C THR A 80 -8.15 -7.51 -15.06
N LYS A 81 -8.07 -6.20 -15.33
CA LYS A 81 -8.64 -5.61 -16.54
C LYS A 81 -7.98 -6.13 -17.81
N ASP A 82 -6.66 -6.24 -17.83
CA ASP A 82 -5.93 -6.77 -18.98
C ASP A 82 -6.31 -8.22 -19.29
N LYS A 83 -6.44 -9.06 -18.25
CA LYS A 83 -6.93 -10.43 -18.42
C LYS A 83 -8.35 -10.45 -19.00
N ARG A 84 -9.25 -9.62 -18.48
CA ARG A 84 -10.63 -9.56 -18.98
C ARG A 84 -10.71 -9.07 -20.42
N ILE A 85 -9.90 -8.09 -20.80
CA ILE A 85 -9.83 -7.62 -22.19
C ILE A 85 -9.35 -8.75 -23.10
N LYS A 86 -8.28 -9.46 -22.73
CA LYS A 86 -7.78 -10.60 -23.51
C LYS A 86 -8.81 -11.71 -23.66
N GLU A 87 -9.52 -12.05 -22.59
CA GLU A 87 -10.60 -13.03 -22.61
C GLU A 87 -11.74 -12.59 -23.54
N LEU A 88 -12.21 -11.34 -23.41
CA LEU A 88 -13.25 -10.79 -24.28
C LEU A 88 -12.84 -10.77 -25.76
N ILE A 89 -11.57 -10.47 -26.06
CA ILE A 89 -11.04 -10.53 -27.44
C ILE A 89 -11.08 -11.97 -27.96
N ASN A 90 -10.65 -12.94 -27.14
CA ASN A 90 -10.64 -14.35 -27.53
C ASN A 90 -12.07 -14.89 -27.73
N GLU A 91 -12.98 -14.63 -26.79
CA GLU A 91 -14.40 -14.99 -26.90
C GLU A 91 -15.03 -14.38 -28.15
N ASN A 92 -14.76 -13.10 -28.45
CA ASN A 92 -15.29 -12.46 -29.65
C ASN A 92 -14.78 -13.12 -30.94
N ALA A 93 -13.48 -13.46 -30.99
CA ALA A 93 -12.90 -14.15 -32.13
C ALA A 93 -13.47 -15.56 -32.31
N GLU A 94 -13.67 -16.30 -31.22
CA GLU A 94 -14.31 -17.62 -31.23
C GLU A 94 -15.77 -17.54 -31.69
N LEU A 95 -16.55 -16.60 -31.16
CA LEU A 95 -17.94 -16.36 -31.57
C LEU A 95 -18.04 -16.00 -33.06
N LYS A 96 -17.11 -15.16 -33.54
CA LYS A 96 -17.02 -14.83 -34.96
C LYS A 96 -16.70 -16.07 -35.80
N SER A 97 -15.71 -16.86 -35.39
CA SER A 97 -15.37 -18.10 -36.09
C SER A 97 -16.52 -19.10 -36.11
N TRP A 98 -17.28 -19.22 -35.02
CA TRP A 98 -18.46 -20.08 -34.95
C TRP A 98 -19.58 -19.59 -35.87
N ALA A 99 -19.85 -18.28 -35.90
CA ALA A 99 -20.86 -17.69 -36.78
C ALA A 99 -20.48 -17.78 -38.27
N ASP A 100 -19.19 -17.69 -38.59
CA ASP A 100 -18.66 -17.85 -39.95
C ASP A 100 -18.58 -19.32 -40.39
N THR A 101 -18.78 -20.29 -39.48
CA THR A 101 -18.77 -21.72 -39.80
C THR A 101 -20.07 -22.09 -40.55
N PRO A 102 -19.99 -22.65 -41.77
CA PRO A 102 -21.17 -23.04 -42.52
C PRO A 102 -21.94 -24.14 -41.78
N LEU A 103 -23.28 -24.02 -41.75
CA LEU A 103 -24.14 -25.01 -41.12
C LEU A 103 -23.99 -26.39 -41.80
N PRO A 104 -24.00 -27.49 -41.03
CA PRO A 104 -24.07 -28.83 -41.59
C PRO A 104 -25.28 -28.99 -42.52
N ALA A 105 -25.07 -29.67 -43.65
CA ALA A 105 -26.09 -29.83 -44.70
C ALA A 105 -27.43 -30.36 -44.19
N ASP A 106 -27.41 -31.24 -43.17
CA ASP A 106 -28.60 -31.81 -42.55
C ASP A 106 -29.45 -30.75 -41.85
N ILE A 107 -28.82 -29.80 -41.16
CA ILE A 107 -29.50 -28.68 -40.47
C ILE A 107 -30.00 -27.66 -41.50
N SER A 108 -29.20 -27.36 -42.53
CA SER A 108 -29.64 -26.47 -43.62
C SER A 108 -30.86 -27.03 -44.37
N ARG A 109 -30.94 -28.35 -44.59
CA ARG A 109 -32.10 -29.01 -45.21
C ARG A 109 -33.35 -28.97 -44.34
N LEU A 110 -33.20 -29.06 -43.01
CA LEU A 110 -34.34 -28.92 -42.09
C LEU A 110 -34.91 -27.50 -42.08
N GLN A 111 -34.04 -26.49 -42.22
CA GLN A 111 -34.46 -25.09 -42.28
C GLN A 111 -35.03 -24.71 -43.66
N GLN A 112 -34.60 -25.38 -44.72
CA GLN A 112 -35.21 -25.29 -46.05
C GLN A 112 -36.58 -26.00 -46.05
N ARG A 113 -37.58 -25.37 -45.40
CA ARG A 113 -38.97 -25.81 -45.53
C ARG A 113 -39.55 -25.28 -46.86
N PRO A 114 -40.09 -26.15 -47.72
CA PRO A 114 -40.92 -25.70 -48.83
C PRO A 114 -42.18 -25.00 -48.30
N ALA A 115 -42.75 -24.08 -49.06
CA ALA A 115 -43.99 -23.40 -48.68
C ALA A 115 -45.14 -24.41 -48.67
N ILE A 116 -45.54 -24.86 -47.48
CA ILE A 116 -46.66 -25.77 -47.30
C ILE A 116 -47.95 -24.95 -47.22
N VAL A 117 -48.87 -25.17 -48.15
CA VAL A 117 -50.16 -24.47 -48.19
C VAL A 117 -51.28 -25.43 -47.77
N GLY A 118 -51.99 -25.08 -46.70
CA GLY A 118 -53.16 -25.81 -46.21
C GLY A 118 -52.86 -27.13 -45.49
N ALA A 119 -53.87 -27.68 -44.82
CA ALA A 119 -53.74 -28.88 -43.99
C ALA A 119 -53.39 -30.16 -44.80
N ALA A 120 -53.91 -30.28 -46.03
CA ALA A 120 -53.59 -31.40 -46.91
C ALA A 120 -52.11 -31.38 -47.37
N GLY A 121 -51.56 -30.20 -47.65
CA GLY A 121 -50.14 -30.03 -47.98
C GLY A 121 -49.23 -30.40 -46.81
N TYR A 122 -49.66 -30.15 -45.58
CA TYR A 122 -48.89 -30.50 -44.38
C TYR A 122 -48.83 -32.01 -44.15
N HIS A 123 -49.94 -32.72 -44.37
CA HIS A 123 -50.00 -34.18 -44.26
C HIS A 123 -49.15 -34.87 -45.33
N ALA A 124 -49.19 -34.39 -46.57
CA ALA A 124 -48.37 -34.93 -47.66
C ALA A 124 -46.86 -34.76 -47.39
N TYR A 125 -46.44 -33.59 -46.90
CA TYR A 125 -45.04 -33.32 -46.57
C TYR A 125 -44.50 -34.25 -45.46
N LEU A 126 -45.29 -34.48 -44.40
CA LEU A 126 -44.89 -35.40 -43.31
C LEU A 126 -44.85 -36.87 -43.75
N SER A 127 -45.63 -37.25 -44.75
CA SER A 127 -45.68 -38.62 -45.27
C SER A 127 -44.53 -38.91 -46.25
N ASP A 128 -44.04 -37.88 -46.94
CA ASP A 128 -42.98 -37.97 -47.95
C ASP A 128 -41.58 -37.70 -47.37
N SER A 129 -41.49 -37.15 -46.16
CA SER A 129 -40.21 -36.95 -45.46
C SER A 129 -39.65 -38.30 -44.99
N ASP A 130 -38.82 -38.90 -45.85
CA ASP A 130 -38.07 -40.14 -45.59
C ASP A 130 -37.36 -40.08 -44.22
N ALA A 131 -37.58 -41.10 -43.39
CA ALA A 131 -37.06 -41.12 -42.02
C ALA A 131 -35.51 -41.19 -42.04
N LEU A 132 -34.87 -40.23 -41.37
CA LEU A 132 -33.41 -40.13 -41.33
C LEU A 132 -32.76 -41.43 -40.80
N PRO A 133 -31.68 -41.94 -41.43
CA PRO A 133 -30.95 -43.09 -40.90
C PRO A 133 -30.30 -42.72 -39.56
N ALA A 134 -30.32 -43.64 -38.60
CA ALA A 134 -29.68 -43.44 -37.30
C ALA A 134 -28.18 -43.09 -37.46
N PRO A 135 -27.64 -42.15 -36.67
CA PRO A 135 -26.24 -41.76 -36.77
C PRO A 135 -25.35 -42.97 -36.49
N ARG A 136 -24.43 -43.29 -37.41
CA ARG A 136 -23.44 -44.34 -37.21
C ARG A 136 -22.54 -43.94 -36.05
N GLN A 137 -22.63 -44.67 -34.95
CA GLN A 137 -21.74 -44.55 -33.80
C GLN A 137 -20.33 -44.95 -34.26
N SER A 138 -19.43 -43.97 -34.35
CA SER A 138 -18.02 -44.23 -34.64
C SER A 138 -17.42 -44.88 -33.40
N ALA A 139 -17.07 -46.17 -33.52
CA ALA A 139 -16.32 -46.90 -32.52
C ALA A 139 -14.96 -46.24 -32.31
N LYS A 140 -14.62 -46.00 -31.04
CA LYS A 140 -13.28 -45.63 -30.58
C LYS A 140 -12.37 -46.84 -30.70
N ASP A 141 -11.23 -46.66 -31.34
CA ASP A 141 -9.98 -47.37 -31.04
C ASP A 141 -8.99 -46.37 -30.43
#